data_AF-A0A4S8KIW9-F1
#
_entry.id   AF-A0A4S8KIW9-F1
#
_cell.length_a   1.000
_cell.length_b   1.000
_cell.length_c   1.000
_cell.angle_alpha   90.00
_cell.angle_beta   90.00
_cell.angle_gamma   90.00
#
_symmetry.space_group_name_H-M   'P 1'
#
loop_
_entity.id
_entity.type
_entity.pdbx_description
1 polymer ?
#
loop_
_entity_poly.entity_id
_entity_poly.type
_entity_poly.pdbx_seq_one_letter_code
_entity_poly.pdbx_strand_id
1 'polypeptide(L)' 'MAGQKPPNPFFLIGISAGSFLAFYFVLKRREQTNPASKLPRQQDHPLVPPIRKEPQDN' A
#
# COMPACT_ATOMS: atom_id res chain seq x y z
N MET A 1 0.33 -22.25 40.69
CA MET A 1 -0.38 -22.18 39.38
C MET A 1 -0.34 -20.74 38.93
N ALA A 2 0.44 -20.41 37.89
CA ALA A 2 0.53 -19.04 37.40
C ALA A 2 -0.82 -18.68 36.75
N GLY A 3 -1.59 -17.79 37.38
CA GLY A 3 -2.87 -17.34 36.86
C GLY A 3 -2.67 -16.64 35.52
N GLN A 4 -3.22 -17.23 34.45
CA GLN A 4 -3.30 -16.57 33.14
C GLN A 4 -4.22 -15.37 33.26
N LYS A 5 -3.62 -14.18 33.40
CA LYS A 5 -4.33 -12.91 33.26
C LYS A 5 -4.78 -12.79 31.81
N PRO A 6 -6.06 -12.52 31.53
CA PRO A 6 -6.53 -12.37 30.17
C PRO A 6 -5.78 -11.23 29.47
N PRO A 7 -5.49 -11.36 28.17
CA PRO A 7 -4.78 -10.33 27.43
C PRO A 7 -5.58 -9.02 27.46
N ASN A 8 -4.88 -7.91 27.70
CA ASN A 8 -5.51 -6.61 27.75
C ASN A 8 -6.08 -6.25 26.35
N PRO A 9 -7.39 -6.01 26.21
CA PRO A 9 -8.05 -5.77 24.92
C PRO A 9 -7.54 -4.51 24.22
N PHE A 10 -6.98 -3.54 24.97
CA PHE A 10 -6.40 -2.34 24.39
C PHE A 10 -5.18 -2.61 23.50
N PHE A 11 -4.46 -3.74 23.70
CA PHE A 11 -3.36 -4.10 22.81
C PHE A 11 -3.84 -4.44 21.40
N LEU A 12 -4.93 -5.19 21.29
CA LEU A 12 -5.51 -5.53 19.99
C LEU A 12 -5.99 -4.28 19.25
N ILE A 13 -6.63 -3.36 19.97
CA ILE A 13 -7.08 -2.07 19.42
C ILE A 13 -5.89 -1.21 19.00
N GLY A 14 -4.84 -1.14 19.83
CA GLY A 14 -3.62 -0.39 19.51
C GLY A 14 -2.91 -0.93 18.28
N ILE A 15 -2.79 -2.26 18.16
CA ILE A 15 -2.15 -2.90 17.00
C ILE A 15 -2.97 -2.67 15.73
N SER A 16 -4.30 -2.80 15.78
CA SER A 16 -5.15 -2.59 14.62
C SER A 16 -5.14 -1.13 14.16
N ALA A 17 -5.29 -0.19 15.11
CA ALA A 17 -5.22 1.24 14.82
C ALA A 17 -3.84 1.65 14.28
N GLY A 18 -2.76 1.17 14.89
CA GLY A 18 -1.39 1.43 14.44
C GLY A 18 -1.15 0.91 13.03
N SER A 19 -1.62 -0.30 12.72
CA SER A 19 -1.52 -0.90 11.38
C SER A 19 -2.30 -0.08 10.34
N PHE A 20 -3.51 0.35 10.68
CA PHE A 20 -4.33 1.18 9.81
C PHE A 20 -3.66 2.53 9.51
N LEU A 21 -3.15 3.21 10.54
CA LEU A 21 -2.45 4.50 10.39
C LEU A 21 -1.18 4.37 9.54
N ALA A 22 -0.38 3.32 9.76
CA ALA A 22 0.81 3.07 8.97
C ALA A 22 0.46 2.86 7.49
N PHE A 23 -0.55 2.04 7.21
CA PHE A 23 -1.03 1.80 5.84
C PHE A 23 -1.56 3.09 5.19
N TYR A 24 -2.41 3.84 5.90
CA TYR A 24 -2.96 5.11 5.44
C TYR A 24 -1.84 6.11 5.09
N PHE A 25 -0.83 6.24 5.94
CA PHE A 25 0.29 7.13 5.70
C PHE A 25 1.10 6.73 4.47
N VAL A 26 1.38 5.43 4.29
CA VAL A 26 2.04 4.92 3.09
C VAL A 26 1.23 5.21 1.84
N LEU A 27 -0.08 5.01 1.88
CA LEU A 27 -0.98 5.27 0.76
C LEU A 27 -1.00 6.76 0.41
N LYS A 28 -1.12 7.63 1.41
CA LYS A 28 -1.07 9.09 1.23
C LYS A 28 0.26 9.57 0.64
N ARG A 29 1.38 9.01 1.11
CA ARG A 29 2.70 9.30 0.55
C ARG A 29 2.80 8.87 -0.91
N ARG A 30 2.26 7.69 -1.25
CA ARG A 30 2.22 7.19 -2.63
C ARG A 30 1.39 8.06 -3.55
N GLU A 31 0.25 8.59 -3.10
CA GLU A 31 -0.55 9.54 -3.88
C GLU A 31 0.27 10.77 -4.32
N GLN A 32 1.15 11.26 -3.44
CA GLN A 32 2.00 12.42 -3.72
C GLN A 32 3.18 12.06 -4.63
N THR A 33 3.83 10.91 -4.42
CA THR A 33 5.06 10.55 -5.14
C THR A 33 4.81 9.83 -6.46
N ASN A 34 3.76 9.00 -6.54
CA ASN A 34 3.42 8.19 -7.71
C ASN A 34 1.89 7.99 -7.79
N PRO A 35 1.14 9.03 -8.20
CA PRO A 35 -0.31 8.93 -8.33
C PRO A 35 -0.65 7.85 -9.38
N ALA A 36 -1.60 6.98 -9.05
CA ALA A 36 -2.05 5.90 -9.94
C ALA A 36 -2.57 6.39 -11.31
N SER A 37 -2.90 7.69 -11.43
CA SER A 37 -3.26 8.35 -12.68
C SER A 37 -2.06 8.67 -13.61
N LYS A 38 -0.83 8.67 -13.11
CA LYS A 38 0.38 8.84 -13.94
C LYS A 38 0.80 7.55 -14.63
N LEU A 39 0.31 6.41 -14.16
CA LEU A 39 0.53 5.15 -14.84
C LEU A 39 -0.46 5.09 -16.02
N PRO A 40 0.03 4.79 -17.24
CA PRO A 40 -0.86 4.55 -18.36
C PRO A 40 -1.78 3.39 -17.99
N ARG A 41 -3.09 3.65 -17.95
CA ARG A 41 -4.10 2.64 -17.66
C ARG A 41 -4.11 1.66 -18.82
N GLN A 42 -3.31 0.60 -18.68
CA GLN A 42 -3.17 -0.46 -19.68
C GLN A 42 -4.47 -1.25 -19.88
N GLN A 43 -5.46 -1.06 -18.98
CA GLN A 43 -6.75 -1.74 -18.99
C GLN A 43 -7.85 -1.03 -19.80
N ASP A 44 -7.64 0.22 -20.22
CA ASP A 44 -8.73 1.01 -20.80
C ASP A 44 -8.92 0.78 -22.31
N HIS A 45 -8.03 0.03 -22.98
CA HIS A 45 -8.16 -0.17 -24.43
C HIS A 45 -7.59 -1.50 -24.93
N PRO A 46 -8.39 -2.36 -25.62
CA PRO A 46 -7.94 -3.66 -26.13
C PRO A 46 -6.93 -3.57 -27.29
N LEU A 47 -6.59 -2.36 -27.74
CA LEU A 47 -5.71 -2.09 -28.89
C LEU A 47 -4.41 -1.38 -28.49
N VAL A 48 -4.16 -1.10 -27.21
CA VAL A 48 -2.92 -0.41 -26.80
C VAL A 48 -1.81 -1.44 -26.61
N PRO A 49 -0.74 -1.42 -27.44
CA PRO A 49 0.36 -2.34 -27.30
C PRO A 49 1.13 -2.08 -25.99
N PRO A 50 1.73 -3.12 -25.39
CA PRO A 50 2.47 -2.98 -24.14
C PRO A 50 3.65 -2.01 -24.32
N ILE A 51 3.90 -1.19 -23.30
CA ILE A 51 5.03 -0.26 -23.29
C ILE A 51 6.34 -1.07 -23.25
N ARG A 52 7.06 -1.09 -24.37
CA ARG A 52 8.42 -1.63 -24.43
C ARG A 52 9.33 -0.63 -23.70
N LYS A 53 10.03 -1.08 -22.66
CA LYS A 53 11.10 -0.29 -22.04
C LYS A 53 12.27 -0.29 -23.02
N GLU A 54 12.56 0.84 -23.65
CA GLU A 54 13.81 0.98 -24.42
C GLU A 54 15.00 0.77 -23.48
N PRO A 55 16.06 0.06 -23.93
CA PRO A 55 17.28 -0.03 -23.15
C PRO A 55 17.93 1.36 -23.11
N GLN A 56 18.22 1.83 -21.89
CA GLN A 56 19.07 2.99 -21.67
C GLN A 56 20.49 2.63 -22.11
N ASP A 57 20.90 3.10 -23.28
CA ASP A 57 22.31 3.14 -23.66
C ASP A 57 22.88 4.51 -23.22
N ASN A 58 23.84 4.46 -22.29
CA ASN A 58 24.63 5.59 -21.80
C ASN A 58 25.69 6.03 -22.81
#